data_AF-A0A2P7RER7-F1
#
_entry.id   AF-A0A2P7RER7-F1
#
_cell.length_a   1.000
_cell.length_b   1.000
_cell.length_c   1.000
_cell.angle_alpha   90.00
_cell.angle_beta   90.00
_cell.angle_gamma   90.00
#
_symmetry.space_group_name_H-M   'P 1'
#
loop_
_entity.id
_entity.type
_entity.pdbx_description
1 polymer ?
#
loop_
_entity_poly.entity_id
_entity_poly.type
_entity_poly.pdbx_seq_one_letter_code
_entity_poly.pdbx_strand_id
1 'polypeptide(L)'
;AEVSLASKGDSSLPMPLRRITVKRQEGDTITLVTNDLERPAVDIAALYKGRWQIELLFRWIKQHLRIRKFLGNTDNAIRLQLFAA
;
A
#
# COMPACT_ATOMS: atom_id res chain seq x y z
N ALA A 1 -25.01 2.88 4.37
CA ALA A 1 -24.59 1.96 3.28
C ALA A 1 -23.76 0.84 3.88
N GLU A 2 -24.29 -0.38 3.94
CA GLU A 2 -23.52 -1.60 4.24
C GLU A 2 -22.36 -1.75 3.27
N VAL A 3 -21.21 -2.23 3.77
CA VAL A 3 -20.04 -2.57 2.94
C VAL A 3 -19.89 -4.07 3.04
N SER A 4 -20.22 -4.80 1.98
CA SER A 4 -19.86 -6.21 1.86
C SER A 4 -18.44 -6.32 1.31
N LEU A 5 -17.61 -7.13 1.95
CA LEU A 5 -16.27 -7.42 1.47
C LEU A 5 -16.37 -8.40 0.29
N ALA A 6 -15.61 -8.16 -0.77
CA ALA A 6 -15.57 -9.02 -1.95
C ALA A 6 -14.72 -10.30 -1.73
N SER A 7 -14.81 -10.95 -0.57
CA SER A 7 -14.15 -12.25 -0.36
C SER A 7 -14.96 -13.37 -0.99
N LYS A 8 -14.28 -14.43 -1.44
CA LYS A 8 -14.84 -15.61 -2.14
C LYS A 8 -15.70 -16.53 -1.23
N GLY A 9 -16.23 -15.99 -0.13
CA GLY A 9 -17.05 -16.64 0.89
C GLY A 9 -17.43 -15.61 1.95
N ASP A 10 -18.46 -15.90 2.76
CA ASP A 10 -18.98 -15.09 3.89
C ASP A 10 -17.96 -14.95 5.04
N SER A 11 -16.79 -14.41 4.72
CA SER A 11 -15.66 -14.27 5.62
C SER A 11 -15.84 -12.97 6.38
N SER A 12 -16.45 -13.04 7.56
CA SER A 12 -16.43 -11.90 8.48
C SER A 12 -15.01 -11.71 9.01
N LEU A 13 -14.45 -10.51 8.85
CA LEU A 13 -13.16 -10.20 9.46
C LEU A 13 -13.34 -10.13 10.99
N PRO A 14 -12.44 -10.71 11.79
CA PRO A 14 -12.57 -10.74 13.25
C PRO A 14 -12.28 -9.37 13.91
N MET A 15 -12.23 -8.29 13.13
CA MET A 15 -11.89 -6.96 13.59
C MET A 15 -12.87 -5.91 13.06
N PRO A 16 -13.24 -4.91 13.86
CA PRO A 16 -14.10 -3.84 13.41
C PRO A 16 -13.40 -3.01 12.34
N LEU A 17 -14.16 -2.62 11.32
CA LEU A 17 -13.70 -1.76 10.24
C LEU A 17 -14.56 -0.50 10.16
N ARG A 18 -13.91 0.60 9.80
CA ARG A 18 -14.52 1.91 9.58
C ARG A 18 -14.35 2.29 8.11
N ARG A 19 -15.45 2.67 7.46
CA ARG A 19 -15.42 3.30 6.14
C ARG A 19 -15.34 4.81 6.28
N ILE A 20 -14.44 5.42 5.52
CA ILE A 20 -14.24 6.87 5.48
C ILE A 20 -14.35 7.32 4.02
N THR A 21 -15.13 8.36 3.77
CA THR A 21 -15.28 8.96 2.44
C THR A 21 -14.67 10.36 2.47
N VAL A 22 -13.70 10.61 1.60
CA VAL A 22 -12.91 11.85 1.57
C VAL A 22 -13.03 12.48 0.20
N LYS A 23 -13.45 13.75 0.17
CA LYS A 23 -13.46 14.56 -1.06
C LYS A 23 -12.08 15.18 -1.27
N ARG A 24 -11.48 14.94 -2.44
CA ARG A 24 -10.23 15.55 -2.87
C ARG A 24 -10.47 16.96 -3.38
N GLN A 25 -9.41 17.76 -3.41
CA GLN A 25 -9.44 19.13 -3.93
C GLN A 25 -9.83 19.19 -5.42
N GLU A 26 -9.46 18.17 -6.20
CA GLU A 26 -9.78 18.03 -7.63
C GLU A 26 -11.26 17.63 -7.87
N GLY A 27 -12.07 17.46 -6.81
CA GLY A 27 -13.50 17.14 -6.90
C GLY A 27 -13.82 15.65 -6.76
N ASP A 28 -12.84 14.78 -7.01
CA ASP A 28 -12.99 13.34 -6.87
C ASP A 28 -13.16 12.89 -5.42
N THR A 29 -13.97 11.86 -5.21
CA THR A 29 -14.22 11.30 -3.88
C THR A 29 -13.57 9.94 -3.75
N ILE A 30 -12.81 9.72 -2.69
CA ILE A 30 -12.21 8.43 -2.36
C ILE A 30 -12.88 7.83 -1.15
N THR A 31 -13.15 6.53 -1.24
CA THR A 31 -13.60 5.74 -0.11
C THR A 31 -12.45 4.87 0.39
N LEU A 32 -12.14 5.00 1.68
CA LEU A 32 -11.12 4.25 2.40
C LEU A 32 -11.80 3.33 3.42
N VAL A 33 -11.17 2.19 3.68
CA VAL A 33 -11.56 1.27 4.76
C VAL A 33 -10.35 1.14 5.68
N THR A 34 -10.57 1.29 6.97
CA THR A 34 -9.51 1.26 7.99
C THR A 34 -9.97 0.50 9.23
N ASN A 35 -9.02 -0.10 9.94
CA ASN A 35 -9.23 -0.64 11.28
C ASN A 35 -8.93 0.41 12.39
N ASP A 36 -8.46 1.61 12.03
CA ASP A 36 -8.31 2.73 12.95
C ASP A 36 -9.67 3.42 13.18
N LEU A 37 -10.23 3.18 14.36
CA LEU A 37 -11.56 3.68 14.75
C LEU A 37 -11.51 5.07 15.38
N GLU A 38 -10.36 5.47 15.94
CA GLU A 38 -10.25 6.64 16.81
C GLU A 38 -9.74 7.87 16.05
N ARG A 39 -8.79 7.68 15.14
CA ARG A 39 -8.11 8.79 14.47
C ARG A 39 -9.09 9.59 13.59
N PRO A 40 -8.94 10.92 13.49
CA PRO A 40 -9.73 11.73 12.59
C PRO A 40 -9.63 11.27 11.12
N ALA A 41 -10.75 11.41 10.39
CA ALA A 41 -10.82 11.02 8.98
C ALA A 41 -9.79 11.78 8.10
N VAL A 42 -9.50 13.03 8.45
CA VAL A 42 -8.53 13.88 7.74
C VAL A 42 -7.11 13.33 7.88
N ASP A 43 -6.72 12.89 9.07
CA ASP A 43 -5.38 12.33 9.32
C ASP A 43 -5.21 11.00 8.58
N ILE A 44 -6.24 10.15 8.57
CA ILE A 44 -6.23 8.89 7.82
C ILE A 44 -6.12 9.18 6.31
N ALA A 45 -6.80 10.22 5.81
CA ALA A 45 -6.66 10.66 4.44
C ALA A 45 -5.23 11.15 4.12
N ALA A 46 -4.60 11.88 5.04
CA ALA A 46 -3.23 12.35 4.92
C ALA A 46 -2.23 11.19 4.89
N LEU A 47 -2.41 10.18 5.76
CA LEU A 47 -1.63 8.94 5.74
C LEU A 47 -1.79 8.20 4.41
N TYR A 48 -3.03 8.06 3.93
CA TYR A 48 -3.31 7.43 2.65
C TYR A 48 -2.69 8.16 1.47
N LYS A 49 -2.57 9.50 1.53
CA LYS A 49 -1.86 10.30 0.51
C LYS A 49 -0.40 9.87 0.36
N GLY A 50 0.23 9.38 1.43
CA GLY A 50 1.58 8.82 1.42
C GLY A 50 1.74 7.54 0.60
N ARG A 51 0.65 6.85 0.23
CA ARG A 51 0.69 5.61 -0.56
C ARG A 51 1.49 5.74 -1.86
N TRP A 52 1.46 6.90 -2.50
CA TRP A 52 2.20 7.15 -3.75
C TRP A 52 3.72 6.99 -3.61
N GLN A 53 4.27 7.13 -2.40
CA GLN A 53 5.70 6.97 -2.16
C GLN A 53 6.21 5.57 -2.54
N ILE A 54 5.38 4.53 -2.41
CA ILE A 54 5.78 3.17 -2.81
C ILE A 54 5.94 3.05 -4.33
N GLU A 55 5.10 3.75 -5.11
CA GLU A 55 5.21 3.77 -6.57
C GLU A 55 6.47 4.50 -7.02
N LEU A 56 6.80 5.60 -6.33
CA LEU A 56 8.05 6.34 -6.54
C LEU A 56 9.27 5.47 -6.18
N LEU A 57 9.23 4.72 -5.08
CA LEU A 57 10.27 3.76 -4.73
C LEU A 57 10.44 2.70 -5.82
N PHE A 58 9.35 2.08 -6.30
CA PHE A 58 9.45 1.08 -7.37
C PHE A 58 9.89 1.69 -8.70
N ARG A 59 9.48 2.91 -9.02
CA ARG A 59 10.00 3.65 -10.17
C ARG A 59 11.50 3.86 -10.02
N TRP A 60 11.95 4.30 -8.84
CA TRP A 60 13.36 4.53 -8.55
C TRP A 60 14.17 3.23 -8.70
N ILE A 61 13.73 2.13 -8.08
CA ILE A 61 14.39 0.82 -8.20
C ILE A 61 14.51 0.44 -9.68
N LYS A 62 13.41 0.46 -10.45
CA LYS A 62 13.44 0.09 -11.87
C LYS A 62 14.36 0.97 -12.72
N GLN A 63 14.49 2.25 -12.38
CA GLN A 63 15.31 3.21 -13.15
C GLN A 63 16.78 3.22 -12.74
N HIS A 64 17.08 3.05 -11.46
CA HIS A 64 18.40 3.30 -10.88
C HIS A 64 19.12 2.03 -10.42
N LEU A 65 18.40 0.93 -10.16
CA LEU A 65 19.02 -0.35 -9.83
C LEU A 65 19.68 -0.94 -11.10
N ARG A 66 20.99 -0.71 -11.25
CA ARG A 66 21.78 -1.22 -12.37
C ARG A 66 22.65 -2.40 -11.95
N ILE A 67 22.04 -3.57 -11.79
CA ILE A 67 22.77 -4.82 -11.53
C ILE A 67 23.39 -5.29 -12.86
N ARG A 68 24.70 -5.04 -13.04
CA ARG A 68 25.43 -5.47 -14.25
C ARG A 68 25.90 -6.93 -14.19
N LYS A 69 26.18 -7.43 -12.99
CA LYS A 69 26.64 -8.80 -12.72
C LYS A 69 26.11 -9.26 -11.37
N PHE A 70 25.78 -10.54 -11.27
CA PHE A 70 25.47 -11.17 -10.00
C PHE A 70 26.76 -11.57 -9.27
N LEU A 71 26.78 -11.41 -7.95
CA LEU A 71 27.89 -11.85 -7.08
C LEU A 71 27.90 -13.37 -6.86
N GLY A 72 26.80 -14.05 -7.18
CA GLY A 72 26.65 -15.50 -7.15
C GLY A 72 25.37 -15.93 -7.87
N ASN A 73 25.30 -17.19 -8.28
CA ASN A 73 24.18 -17.72 -9.09
C ASN A 73 23.13 -18.47 -8.25
N THR A 74 23.31 -18.57 -6.94
CA THR A 74 22.30 -19.15 -6.03
C THR A 74 21.20 -18.14 -5.76
N ASP A 75 19.96 -18.60 -5.58
CA ASP A 75 18.80 -17.75 -5.23
C ASP A 75 19.09 -16.84 -4.02
N ASN A 76 19.71 -17.37 -2.97
CA ASN A 76 20.10 -16.60 -1.78
C ASN A 76 21.08 -15.46 -2.09
N ALA A 77 22.12 -15.72 -2.89
CA ALA A 77 23.11 -14.70 -3.27
C ALA A 77 22.47 -13.57 -4.09
N ILE A 78 21.55 -13.92 -5.00
CA ILE A 78 20.82 -12.95 -5.82
C ILE A 78 19.89 -12.10 -4.94
N ARG A 79 19.12 -12.72 -4.03
CA ARG A 79 18.25 -12.00 -3.09
C ARG A 79 19.04 -11.06 -2.19
N LEU A 80 20.16 -11.52 -1.62
CA LEU A 80 21.00 -10.71 -0.75
C LEU A 80 21.56 -9.49 -1.50
N GLN A 81 22.02 -9.67 -2.74
CA GLN A 81 22.49 -8.57 -3.57
C GLN A 81 21.38 -7.56 -3.88
N LEU A 82 20.14 -8.03 -4.11
CA LEU A 82 18.99 -7.15 -4.34
C LEU A 82 18.59 -6.38 -3.07
N PHE A 83 18.71 -6.99 -1.89
CA PHE A 83 18.39 -6.33 -0.62
C PHE A 83 19.44 -5.30 -0.16
N ALA A 84 20.70 -5.50 -0.52
CA ALA A 84 21.79 -4.60 -0.14
C ALA A 84 21.97 -3.39 -1.08
N ALA A 85 21.37 -3.42 -2.27
CA ALA A 85 21.49 -2.39 -3.31
C ALA A 85 20.42 -1.30 -3.14
#